data_AF-A0A922WLI7-F1
#
_entry.id   AF-A0A922WLI7-F1
#
_cell.length_a   1.000
_cell.length_b   1.000
_cell.length_c   1.000
_cell.angle_alpha   90.00
_cell.angle_beta   90.00
_cell.angle_gamma   90.00
#
_symmetry.space_group_name_H-M   'P 1'
#
loop_
_entity.id
_entity.type
_entity.pdbx_description
1 polymer ?
#
loop_
_entity_poly.entity_id
_entity_poly.type
_entity_poly.pdbx_seq_one_letter_code
_entity_poly.pdbx_strand_id
1 'polypeptide(L)'
;MPCALCRQSLPALILELMKILVLFLAICSLTAWGCESSPPVPAVIIRPDEPLPDAEWATFERIVKSLPGEKLPSFAPLFAPPAAWKEQRTIAIADLLTEESAALAKAWNPTELGVQWNRSIALQRALRIEQVTPEQFAAWTQALSLAAMRGSANSRYLSDNVRKESMLSLRHLEHDERMFSTLTHEERYRVLREARALSRVNRIEWLMKAPEENIKLVQQHEAWLKKVLPAHVWSDPLQEVVDRETALGIPFSELRTEADATLRFNPHEGTLFQSRPPESGIR
;
A
#
# COMPACT_ATOMS: atom_id res chain seq x y z
N MET A 1 26.02 74.50 -63.85
CA MET A 1 25.40 74.51 -62.51
C MET A 1 25.62 73.14 -61.88
N PRO A 2 26.56 72.98 -60.92
CA PRO A 2 26.89 71.68 -60.34
C PRO A 2 26.08 71.38 -59.08
N CYS A 3 25.63 70.12 -58.97
CA CYS A 3 24.92 69.55 -57.83
C CYS A 3 25.80 69.46 -56.58
N ALA A 4 25.32 70.02 -55.48
CA ALA A 4 25.89 69.88 -54.14
C ALA A 4 24.92 69.05 -53.28
N LEU A 5 25.07 67.73 -53.26
CA LEU A 5 24.37 66.83 -52.34
C LEU A 5 24.97 65.42 -52.46
N CYS A 6 26.12 65.15 -51.83
CA CYS A 6 26.51 63.78 -51.44
C CYS A 6 27.77 63.76 -50.55
N ARG A 7 27.64 64.17 -49.29
CA ARG A 7 28.70 63.91 -48.30
C ARG A 7 28.11 63.93 -46.88
N GLN A 8 27.34 62.90 -46.56
CA GLN A 8 26.89 62.66 -45.18
C GLN A 8 27.43 61.32 -44.67
N SER A 9 28.39 61.45 -43.75
CA SER A 9 28.47 60.72 -42.46
C SER A 9 28.24 59.20 -42.43
N LEU A 10 28.98 58.43 -43.24
CA LEU A 10 29.06 56.97 -43.09
C LEU A 10 29.71 56.46 -41.77
N PRO A 11 30.69 57.12 -41.11
CA PRO A 11 31.38 56.50 -39.97
C PRO A 11 30.60 56.54 -38.64
N ALA A 12 29.63 57.46 -38.48
CA ALA A 12 28.88 57.60 -37.23
C ALA A 12 27.83 56.49 -37.05
N LEU A 13 27.16 56.09 -38.13
CA LEU A 13 26.16 55.02 -38.12
C LEU A 13 26.78 53.65 -37.82
N ILE A 14 27.98 53.40 -38.33
CA ILE A 14 28.71 52.13 -38.09
C ILE A 14 29.08 51.99 -36.61
N LEU A 15 29.46 53.10 -35.96
CA LEU A 15 29.84 53.09 -34.55
C LEU A 15 28.63 52.84 -33.62
N GLU A 16 27.48 53.43 -33.92
CA GLU A 16 26.25 53.19 -33.14
C GLU A 16 25.71 51.76 -33.31
N LEU A 17 25.80 51.20 -34.53
CA LEU A 17 25.45 49.80 -34.78
C LEU A 17 26.35 48.82 -34.02
N MET A 18 27.66 49.09 -33.91
CA MET A 18 28.57 48.24 -33.13
C MET A 18 28.25 48.26 -31.63
N LYS A 19 27.88 49.42 -31.06
CA LYS A 19 27.50 49.51 -29.64
C LYS A 19 26.25 48.68 -29.33
N ILE A 20 25.25 48.72 -30.22
CA ILE A 20 24.01 47.94 -30.07
C ILE A 20 24.32 46.44 -30.17
N LEU A 21 25.18 46.02 -31.11
CA LEU A 21 25.59 44.62 -31.26
C LEU A 21 26.31 44.08 -30.01
N VAL A 22 27.23 44.87 -29.44
CA VAL A 22 27.98 44.48 -28.23
C VAL A 22 27.05 44.40 -27.02
N LEU A 23 26.10 45.34 -26.87
CA LEU A 23 25.12 45.29 -25.79
C LEU A 23 24.21 44.05 -25.92
N PHE A 24 23.78 43.71 -27.12
CA PHE A 24 22.95 42.53 -27.38
C PHE A 24 23.71 41.23 -27.09
N LEU A 25 24.98 41.14 -27.51
CA LEU A 25 25.86 40.01 -27.20
C LEU A 25 26.13 39.85 -25.70
N ALA A 26 26.28 40.96 -24.96
CA ALA A 26 26.47 40.93 -23.51
C ALA A 26 25.20 40.49 -22.75
N ILE A 27 24.02 40.90 -23.22
CA ILE A 27 22.73 40.44 -22.65
C ILE A 27 22.50 38.96 -22.93
N CYS A 28 22.81 38.50 -24.16
CA CYS A 28 22.67 37.09 -24.53
C CYS A 28 23.64 36.18 -23.75
N SER A 29 24.86 36.62 -23.47
CA SER A 29 25.82 35.82 -22.68
C SER A 29 25.43 35.71 -21.21
N LEU A 30 24.81 36.74 -20.62
CA LEU A 30 24.25 36.70 -19.27
C LEU A 30 23.06 35.73 -19.15
N THR A 31 22.31 35.50 -20.23
CA THR A 31 21.22 34.50 -20.25
C THR A 31 21.67 33.07 -20.53
N ALA A 32 22.91 32.86 -20.99
CA ALA A 32 23.45 31.54 -21.33
C ALA A 32 24.10 30.81 -20.14
N TRP A 33 24.27 31.46 -18.99
CA TRP A 33 24.71 30.85 -17.73
C TRP A 33 23.53 30.35 -16.88
N GLY A 34 22.43 29.99 -17.52
CA GLY A 34 21.24 29.45 -16.88
C GLY A 34 21.03 28.00 -17.25
N CYS A 35 21.10 27.13 -16.25
CA CYS A 35 20.64 25.75 -16.29
C CYS A 35 21.60 24.75 -16.95
N GLU A 36 22.74 24.50 -16.30
CA GLU A 36 23.30 23.15 -16.28
C GLU A 36 22.28 22.26 -15.55
N SER A 37 21.27 21.80 -16.30
CA SER A 37 20.37 20.75 -15.84
C SER A 37 21.23 19.50 -15.74
N SER A 38 21.83 19.30 -14.56
CA SER A 38 22.41 18.01 -14.20
C SER A 38 21.41 16.95 -14.62
N PRO A 39 21.82 15.92 -15.40
CA PRO A 39 20.90 14.91 -15.87
C PRO A 39 20.14 14.37 -14.66
N PRO A 40 18.80 14.27 -14.73
CA PRO A 40 18.01 13.85 -13.58
C PRO A 40 18.58 12.52 -13.10
N VAL A 41 19.13 12.53 -11.88
CA VAL A 41 19.59 11.31 -11.23
C VAL A 41 18.40 10.35 -11.26
N PRO A 42 18.56 9.12 -11.78
CA PRO A 42 17.46 8.18 -11.82
C PRO A 42 16.90 8.04 -10.40
N ALA A 43 15.66 8.48 -10.25
CA ALA A 43 14.93 8.44 -8.99
C ALA A 43 14.86 6.97 -8.54
N VAL A 44 15.64 6.63 -7.51
CA VAL A 44 15.51 5.32 -6.87
C VAL A 44 14.16 5.34 -6.15
N ILE A 45 13.25 4.48 -6.60
CA ILE A 45 11.95 4.30 -5.96
C ILE A 45 12.14 3.21 -4.91
N ILE A 46 12.06 3.63 -3.65
CA ILE A 46 12.07 2.72 -2.50
C ILE A 46 10.91 1.73 -2.61
N ARG A 47 11.14 0.47 -2.26
CA ARG A 47 10.05 -0.50 -2.18
C ARG A 47 9.30 -0.35 -0.85
N PRO A 48 7.99 -0.63 -0.78
CA PRO A 48 7.26 -0.50 0.49
C PRO A 48 7.82 -1.34 1.65
N ASP A 49 8.58 -2.41 1.35
CA ASP A 49 9.28 -3.30 2.29
C ASP A 49 10.72 -2.87 2.63
N GLU A 50 11.15 -1.69 2.19
CA GLU A 50 12.48 -1.12 2.51
C GLU A 50 12.37 0.01 3.55
N PRO A 51 13.38 0.17 4.42
CA PRO A 51 13.37 1.21 5.45
C PRO A 51 13.45 2.60 4.80
N LEU A 52 12.64 3.53 5.29
CA LEU A 52 12.61 4.91 4.84
C LEU A 52 13.78 5.68 5.48
N PRO A 53 14.73 6.20 4.69
CA PRO A 53 15.85 6.98 5.22
C PRO A 53 15.38 8.29 5.88
N ASP A 54 16.11 8.75 6.90
CA ASP A 54 15.81 10.00 7.63
C ASP A 54 15.69 11.23 6.71
N ALA A 55 16.53 11.30 5.67
CA ALA A 55 16.49 12.38 4.68
C ALA A 55 15.18 12.40 3.88
N GLU A 56 14.66 11.23 3.54
CA GLU A 56 13.40 11.08 2.81
C GLU A 56 12.21 11.33 3.72
N TRP A 57 12.27 10.91 4.99
CA TRP A 57 11.29 11.27 6.01
C TRP A 57 11.19 12.80 6.20
N ALA A 58 12.32 13.49 6.36
CA ALA A 58 12.34 14.94 6.50
C ALA A 58 11.75 15.65 5.27
N THR A 59 12.01 15.12 4.08
CA THR A 59 11.46 15.63 2.82
C THR A 59 9.95 15.37 2.72
N PHE A 60 9.50 14.17 3.08
CA PHE A 60 8.08 13.82 3.17
C PHE A 60 7.33 14.79 4.10
N GLU A 61 7.88 15.07 5.29
CA GLU A 61 7.29 15.98 6.26
C GLU A 61 7.15 17.41 5.70
N ARG A 62 8.20 17.94 5.05
CA ARG A 62 8.16 19.27 4.39
C ARG A 62 7.09 19.33 3.31
N ILE A 63 7.01 18.31 2.44
CA ILE A 63 5.99 18.24 1.39
C ILE A 63 4.60 18.30 2.00
N VAL A 64 4.30 17.44 2.98
CA VAL A 64 2.97 17.39 3.62
C VAL A 64 2.62 18.72 4.28
N LYS A 65 3.53 19.33 5.03
CA LYS A 65 3.30 20.63 5.70
C LYS A 65 3.05 21.77 4.71
N SER A 66 3.54 21.65 3.47
CA SER A 66 3.28 22.63 2.41
C SER A 66 1.91 22.48 1.72
N LEU A 67 1.20 21.37 1.98
CA LEU A 67 -0.11 21.11 1.39
C LEU A 67 -1.22 21.91 2.09
N PRO A 68 -2.30 22.24 1.37
CA PRO A 68 -3.48 22.84 1.97
C PRO A 68 -4.05 21.98 3.10
N GLY A 69 -4.15 22.55 4.30
CA GLY A 69 -4.64 21.83 5.49
C GLY A 69 -3.67 20.78 6.03
N GLU A 70 -2.40 20.81 5.61
CA GLU A 70 -1.34 19.90 6.07
C GLU A 70 -1.72 18.41 5.96
N LYS A 71 -2.46 18.06 4.91
CA LYS A 71 -3.02 16.73 4.72
C LYS A 71 -2.77 16.23 3.31
N LEU A 72 -2.51 14.92 3.20
CA LEU A 72 -2.40 14.26 1.91
C LEU A 72 -3.75 14.25 1.17
N PRO A 73 -3.73 14.34 -0.18
CA PRO A 73 -4.90 13.99 -0.98
C PRO A 73 -5.37 12.58 -0.63
N SER A 74 -6.68 12.39 -0.52
CA SER A 74 -7.23 11.06 -0.23
C SER A 74 -6.84 10.06 -1.31
N PHE A 75 -6.48 8.85 -0.90
CA PHE A 75 -6.17 7.72 -1.78
C PHE A 75 -7.00 6.48 -1.40
N ALA A 76 -7.07 5.51 -2.31
CA ALA A 76 -7.80 4.26 -2.08
C ALA A 76 -7.07 3.36 -1.06
N PRO A 77 -7.77 2.47 -0.33
CA PRO A 77 -7.11 1.51 0.55
C PRO A 77 -6.03 0.71 -0.17
N LEU A 78 -4.85 0.56 0.46
CA LEU A 78 -3.72 -0.16 -0.12
C LEU A 78 -3.97 -1.67 -0.19
N PHE A 79 -4.72 -2.22 0.76
CA PHE A 79 -5.22 -3.58 0.65
C PHE A 79 -6.56 -3.59 -0.08
N ALA A 80 -6.59 -4.26 -1.24
CA ALA A 80 -7.82 -4.46 -1.97
C ALA A 80 -8.83 -5.26 -1.13
N PRO A 81 -10.15 -5.04 -1.34
CA PRO A 81 -11.17 -5.83 -0.68
C PRO A 81 -11.04 -7.32 -1.06
N PRO A 82 -11.63 -8.23 -0.27
CA PRO A 82 -11.66 -9.64 -0.62
C PRO A 82 -12.40 -9.90 -1.94
N ALA A 83 -12.06 -11.00 -2.61
CA ALA A 83 -12.68 -11.43 -3.86
C ALA A 83 -14.22 -11.39 -3.79
N ALA A 84 -14.82 -10.68 -4.74
CA ALA A 84 -16.26 -10.47 -4.85
C ALA A 84 -16.70 -10.59 -6.31
N TRP A 85 -16.45 -11.75 -6.90
CA TRP A 85 -16.73 -11.99 -8.32
C TRP A 85 -18.24 -12.00 -8.61
N LYS A 86 -18.61 -11.38 -9.73
CA LYS A 86 -19.99 -11.39 -10.20
C LYS A 86 -20.39 -12.79 -10.64
N GLU A 87 -21.64 -13.16 -10.38
CA GLU A 87 -22.18 -14.48 -10.73
C GLU A 87 -22.10 -14.82 -12.22
N GLN A 88 -22.10 -13.81 -13.08
CA GLN A 88 -22.10 -13.96 -14.54
C GLN A 88 -20.69 -14.14 -15.14
N ARG A 89 -19.65 -14.29 -14.32
CA ARG A 89 -18.26 -14.44 -14.81
C ARG A 89 -18.09 -15.80 -15.47
N THR A 90 -17.73 -15.80 -16.74
CA THR A 90 -17.63 -17.00 -17.61
C THR A 90 -16.21 -17.53 -17.76
N ILE A 91 -15.26 -17.05 -16.96
CA ILE A 91 -13.87 -17.53 -16.98
C ILE A 91 -13.66 -18.59 -15.90
N ALA A 92 -12.58 -19.36 -16.03
CA ALA A 92 -12.23 -20.40 -15.08
C ALA A 92 -11.88 -19.79 -13.70
N ILE A 93 -12.07 -20.59 -12.64
CA ILE A 93 -11.77 -20.16 -11.27
C ILE A 93 -10.26 -19.90 -11.09
N ALA A 94 -9.41 -20.74 -11.69
CA ALA A 94 -7.96 -20.52 -11.71
C ALA A 94 -7.57 -19.17 -12.36
N ASP A 95 -8.22 -18.80 -13.46
CA ASP A 95 -7.99 -17.51 -14.12
C ASP A 95 -8.51 -16.34 -13.27
N LEU A 96 -9.65 -16.51 -12.60
CA LEU A 96 -10.17 -15.51 -11.66
C LEU A 96 -9.22 -15.26 -10.50
N LEU A 97 -8.60 -16.30 -9.96
CA LEU A 97 -7.56 -16.16 -8.94
C LEU A 97 -6.32 -15.42 -9.46
N THR A 98 -5.93 -15.69 -10.70
CA THR A 98 -4.81 -15.00 -11.34
C THR A 98 -5.10 -13.51 -11.52
N GLU A 99 -6.30 -13.17 -11.99
CA GLU A 99 -6.74 -11.77 -12.10
C GLU A 99 -6.79 -11.08 -10.73
N GLU A 100 -7.29 -11.76 -9.70
CA GLU A 100 -7.35 -11.24 -8.34
C GLU A 100 -5.94 -11.01 -7.76
N SER A 101 -5.02 -11.95 -7.98
CA SER A 101 -3.62 -11.82 -7.57
C SER A 101 -2.93 -10.64 -8.25
N ALA A 102 -3.16 -10.46 -9.54
CA ALA A 102 -2.65 -9.30 -10.29
C ALA A 102 -3.24 -7.98 -9.78
N ALA A 103 -4.53 -7.94 -9.44
CA ALA A 103 -5.18 -6.77 -8.85
C ALA A 103 -4.60 -6.42 -7.47
N LEU A 104 -4.34 -7.43 -6.63
CA LEU A 104 -3.68 -7.26 -5.33
C LEU A 104 -2.25 -6.72 -5.48
N ALA A 105 -1.47 -7.25 -6.43
CA ALA A 105 -0.12 -6.76 -6.71
C ALA A 105 -0.13 -5.31 -7.23
N LYS A 106 -1.11 -4.98 -8.09
CA LYS A 106 -1.27 -3.64 -8.65
C LYS A 106 -1.56 -2.57 -7.60
N ALA A 107 -2.30 -2.89 -6.54
CA ALA A 107 -2.61 -1.95 -5.46
C ALA A 107 -1.36 -1.44 -4.72
N TRP A 108 -0.29 -2.25 -4.70
CA TRP A 108 1.00 -1.92 -4.09
C TRP A 108 2.02 -1.33 -5.07
N ASN A 109 1.62 -1.03 -6.31
CA ASN A 109 2.49 -0.37 -7.28
C ASN A 109 2.49 1.15 -7.03
N PRO A 110 3.63 1.77 -6.67
CA PRO A 110 3.72 3.22 -6.45
C PRO A 110 3.30 4.05 -7.67
N THR A 111 3.46 3.51 -8.88
CA THR A 111 3.09 4.17 -10.13
C THR A 111 1.60 4.47 -10.21
N GLU A 112 0.75 3.55 -9.76
CA GLU A 112 -0.71 3.72 -9.81
C GLU A 112 -1.16 4.87 -8.90
N LEU A 113 -0.59 4.94 -7.69
CA LEU A 113 -0.88 6.00 -6.72
C LEU A 113 -0.28 7.35 -7.18
N GLY A 114 0.93 7.34 -7.75
CA GLY A 114 1.56 8.51 -8.36
C GLY A 114 0.69 9.11 -9.47
N VAL A 115 0.14 8.28 -10.36
CA VAL A 115 -0.79 8.72 -11.42
C VAL A 115 -2.07 9.34 -10.84
N GLN A 116 -2.64 8.77 -9.76
CA GLN A 116 -3.80 9.37 -9.09
C GLN A 116 -3.47 10.77 -8.55
N TRP A 117 -2.28 10.94 -7.99
CA TRP A 117 -1.82 12.20 -7.40
C TRP A 117 -1.36 13.27 -8.39
N ASN A 118 -1.07 12.89 -9.64
CA ASN A 118 -0.86 13.85 -10.72
C ASN A 118 -2.05 14.79 -10.96
N ARG A 119 -3.23 14.44 -10.44
CA ARG A 119 -4.43 15.29 -10.51
C ARG A 119 -4.42 16.43 -9.48
N SER A 120 -3.58 16.35 -8.44
CA SER A 120 -3.50 17.37 -7.38
C SER A 120 -2.45 18.43 -7.69
N ILE A 121 -2.88 19.61 -8.14
CA ILE A 121 -1.97 20.73 -8.50
C ILE A 121 -1.11 21.15 -7.30
N ALA A 122 -1.69 21.20 -6.10
CA ALA A 122 -0.96 21.58 -4.88
C ALA A 122 0.17 20.60 -4.57
N LEU A 123 -0.11 19.30 -4.65
CA LEU A 123 0.90 18.26 -4.43
C LEU A 123 1.98 18.31 -5.51
N GLN A 124 1.61 18.43 -6.78
CA GLN A 124 2.58 18.53 -7.88
C GLN A 124 3.53 19.73 -7.71
N ARG A 125 3.02 20.87 -7.21
CA ARG A 125 3.86 22.03 -6.92
C ARG A 125 4.84 21.75 -5.78
N ALA A 126 4.38 21.13 -4.69
CA ALA A 126 5.23 20.78 -3.55
C ALA A 126 6.33 19.77 -3.95
N LEU A 127 5.95 18.72 -4.69
CA LEU A 127 6.87 17.72 -5.23
C LEU A 127 7.96 18.33 -6.11
N ARG A 128 7.59 19.28 -6.97
CA ARG A 128 8.54 19.99 -7.84
C ARG A 128 9.56 20.82 -7.05
N ILE A 129 9.13 21.47 -5.97
CA ILE A 129 10.02 22.28 -5.11
C ILE A 129 11.09 21.39 -4.46
N GLU A 130 10.68 20.20 -4.01
CA GLU A 130 11.55 19.24 -3.33
C GLU A 130 12.25 18.26 -4.29
N GLN A 131 12.04 18.40 -5.61
CA GLN A 131 12.61 17.55 -6.67
C GLN A 131 12.27 16.06 -6.53
N VAL A 132 11.06 15.76 -6.01
CA VAL A 132 10.58 14.39 -5.78
C VAL A 132 9.58 14.00 -6.86
N THR A 133 9.68 12.77 -7.39
CA THR A 133 8.66 12.30 -8.34
C THR A 133 7.38 11.86 -7.60
N PRO A 134 6.20 11.94 -8.25
CA PRO A 134 4.96 11.44 -7.67
C PRO A 134 5.04 9.97 -7.23
N GLU A 135 5.77 9.14 -7.97
CA GLU A 135 5.97 7.72 -7.69
C GLU A 135 6.87 7.50 -6.46
N GLN A 136 7.94 8.28 -6.29
CA GLN A 136 8.77 8.24 -5.08
C GLN A 136 7.95 8.62 -3.84
N PHE A 137 7.20 9.71 -3.93
CA PHE A 137 6.37 10.16 -2.82
C PHE A 137 5.24 9.15 -2.49
N ALA A 138 4.68 8.50 -3.51
CA ALA A 138 3.73 7.40 -3.35
C ALA A 138 4.37 6.20 -2.64
N ALA A 139 5.59 5.82 -3.02
CA ALA A 139 6.32 4.73 -2.38
C ALA A 139 6.59 5.02 -0.89
N TRP A 140 7.04 6.23 -0.54
CA TRP A 140 7.22 6.64 0.86
C TRP A 140 5.92 6.55 1.65
N THR A 141 4.83 7.02 1.05
CA THR A 141 3.51 6.98 1.69
C THR A 141 3.04 5.54 1.89
N GLN A 142 3.28 4.65 0.92
CA GLN A 142 2.97 3.23 1.03
C GLN A 142 3.80 2.54 2.12
N ALA A 143 5.10 2.83 2.22
CA ALA A 143 5.98 2.30 3.26
C ALA A 143 5.51 2.72 4.67
N LEU A 144 5.21 4.01 4.87
CA LEU A 144 4.66 4.55 6.12
C LEU A 144 3.29 3.95 6.46
N SER A 145 2.42 3.84 5.45
CA SER A 145 1.08 3.26 5.64
C SER A 145 1.15 1.77 5.97
N LEU A 146 2.07 1.03 5.36
CA LEU A 146 2.31 -0.38 5.66
C LEU A 146 2.79 -0.57 7.10
N ALA A 147 3.74 0.25 7.54
CA ALA A 147 4.22 0.24 8.92
C ALA A 147 3.11 0.61 9.93
N ALA A 148 2.26 1.59 9.61
CA ALA A 148 1.10 1.94 10.44
C ALA A 148 0.09 0.79 10.54
N MET A 149 -0.27 0.19 9.40
CA MET A 149 -1.17 -0.98 9.34
C MET A 149 -0.59 -2.20 10.06
N ARG A 150 0.73 -2.37 10.02
CA ARG A 150 1.43 -3.43 10.77
C ARG A 150 1.33 -3.23 12.29
N GLY A 151 1.32 -1.98 12.74
CA GLY A 151 1.11 -1.63 14.15
C GLY A 151 -0.33 -1.83 14.62
N SER A 152 -1.33 -1.68 13.74
CA SER A 152 -2.76 -1.90 14.06
C SER A 152 -3.21 -3.35 13.89
N ALA A 153 -2.47 -4.17 13.12
CA ALA A 153 -2.82 -5.56 12.84
C ALA A 153 -2.78 -6.45 14.10
N ASN A 154 -3.79 -7.29 14.26
CA ASN A 154 -3.84 -8.25 15.36
C ASN A 154 -2.75 -9.33 15.21
N SER A 155 -1.82 -9.39 16.16
CA SER A 155 -0.67 -10.29 16.15
C SER A 155 -1.05 -11.78 16.15
N ARG A 156 -2.25 -12.14 16.64
CA ARG A 156 -2.74 -13.52 16.61
C ARG A 156 -2.84 -14.07 15.18
N TYR A 157 -3.25 -13.23 14.23
CA TYR A 157 -3.46 -13.63 12.84
C TYR A 157 -2.24 -13.37 11.96
N LEU A 158 -1.26 -12.63 12.48
CA LEU A 158 -0.03 -12.34 11.78
C LEU A 158 1.05 -13.39 12.08
N SER A 159 0.86 -14.58 11.52
CA SER A 159 1.83 -15.67 11.65
C SER A 159 2.06 -16.40 10.34
N ASP A 160 3.26 -16.99 10.21
CA ASP A 160 3.61 -17.82 9.07
C ASP A 160 2.72 -19.07 8.96
N ASN A 161 2.23 -19.58 10.09
CA ASN A 161 1.30 -20.72 10.11
C ASN A 161 -0.03 -20.35 9.46
N VAL A 162 -0.62 -19.20 9.82
CA VAL A 162 -1.87 -18.72 9.21
C VAL A 162 -1.66 -18.46 7.72
N ARG A 163 -0.51 -17.91 7.32
CA ARG A 163 -0.15 -17.74 5.91
C ARG A 163 -0.13 -19.09 5.17
N LYS A 164 0.59 -20.07 5.69
CA LYS A 164 0.73 -21.41 5.09
C LYS A 164 -0.60 -22.15 4.99
N GLU A 165 -1.42 -22.10 6.04
CA GLU A 165 -2.77 -22.67 6.05
C GLU A 165 -3.64 -22.05 4.95
N SER A 166 -3.57 -20.71 4.82
CA SER A 166 -4.32 -19.98 3.79
C SER A 166 -3.85 -20.36 2.38
N MET A 167 -2.54 -20.50 2.16
CA MET A 167 -2.01 -21.01 0.88
C MET A 167 -2.47 -22.43 0.58
N LEU A 168 -2.52 -23.31 1.58
CA LEU A 168 -3.02 -24.69 1.40
C LEU A 168 -4.48 -24.69 0.95
N SER A 169 -5.30 -23.79 1.49
CA SER A 169 -6.70 -23.67 1.09
C SER A 169 -6.87 -23.24 -0.37
N LEU A 170 -5.91 -22.50 -0.95
CA LEU A 170 -5.99 -22.02 -2.34
C LEU A 170 -5.60 -23.08 -3.38
N ARG A 171 -4.78 -24.08 -3.03
CA ARG A 171 -4.19 -25.02 -3.99
C ARG A 171 -5.18 -25.70 -4.92
N HIS A 172 -6.36 -26.03 -4.41
CA HIS A 172 -7.37 -26.72 -5.21
C HIS A 172 -8.07 -25.76 -6.20
N LEU A 173 -8.24 -24.49 -5.82
CA LEU A 173 -8.81 -23.46 -6.70
C LEU A 173 -7.83 -23.05 -7.82
N GLU A 174 -6.53 -23.08 -7.55
CA GLU A 174 -5.48 -22.79 -8.55
C GLU A 174 -5.52 -23.73 -9.76
N HIS A 175 -6.12 -24.91 -9.61
CA HIS A 175 -6.25 -25.92 -10.65
C HIS A 175 -7.71 -26.17 -11.06
N ASP A 176 -8.65 -25.33 -10.60
CA ASP A 176 -10.07 -25.49 -10.90
C ASP A 176 -10.41 -24.81 -12.24
N GLU A 177 -10.50 -25.63 -13.29
CA GLU A 177 -10.83 -25.21 -14.66
C GLU A 177 -12.33 -25.00 -14.89
N ARG A 178 -13.18 -25.25 -13.88
CA ARG A 178 -14.63 -25.02 -14.02
C ARG A 178 -14.90 -23.52 -14.16
N MET A 179 -15.85 -23.19 -15.03
CA MET A 179 -16.33 -21.81 -15.16
C MET A 179 -17.12 -21.38 -13.91
N PHE A 180 -16.85 -20.19 -13.39
CA PHE A 180 -17.53 -19.71 -12.19
C PHE A 180 -19.06 -19.61 -12.35
N SER A 181 -19.51 -19.21 -13.55
CA SER A 181 -20.94 -19.11 -13.87
C SER A 181 -21.67 -20.45 -13.88
N THR A 182 -20.99 -21.57 -14.14
CA THR A 182 -21.62 -22.90 -14.21
C THR A 182 -21.82 -23.53 -12.83
N LEU A 183 -21.18 -22.99 -11.80
CA LEU A 183 -21.34 -23.44 -10.43
C LEU A 183 -22.74 -23.13 -9.89
N THR A 184 -23.23 -23.98 -9.00
CA THR A 184 -24.42 -23.70 -8.18
C THR A 184 -24.16 -22.52 -7.23
N HIS A 185 -25.22 -21.90 -6.70
CA HIS A 185 -25.08 -20.79 -5.75
C HIS A 185 -24.24 -21.16 -4.51
N GLU A 186 -24.43 -22.37 -3.99
CA GLU A 186 -23.67 -22.88 -2.84
C GLU A 186 -22.18 -23.08 -3.16
N GLU A 187 -21.87 -23.67 -4.33
CA GLU A 187 -20.49 -23.84 -4.77
C GLU A 187 -19.80 -22.48 -4.99
N ARG A 188 -20.49 -21.51 -5.61
CA ARG A 188 -19.94 -20.16 -5.78
C ARG A 188 -19.63 -19.52 -4.44
N TYR A 189 -20.51 -19.66 -3.45
CA TYR A 189 -20.28 -19.15 -2.10
C TYR A 189 -19.05 -19.77 -1.46
N ARG A 190 -18.87 -21.09 -1.58
CA ARG A 190 -17.68 -21.80 -1.06
C ARG A 190 -16.40 -21.34 -1.74
N VAL A 191 -16.40 -21.27 -3.07
CA VAL A 191 -15.27 -20.79 -3.88
C VAL A 191 -14.92 -19.35 -3.50
N LEU A 192 -15.90 -18.45 -3.37
CA LEU A 192 -15.63 -17.07 -2.95
C LEU A 192 -15.08 -16.99 -1.54
N ARG A 193 -15.58 -17.81 -0.60
CA ARG A 193 -15.07 -17.87 0.77
C ARG A 193 -13.61 -18.31 0.78
N GLU A 194 -13.27 -19.34 0.03
CA GLU A 194 -11.89 -19.85 -0.08
C GLU A 194 -10.98 -18.88 -0.82
N ALA A 195 -11.47 -18.21 -1.88
CA ALA A 195 -10.72 -17.17 -2.58
C ALA A 195 -10.34 -15.99 -1.67
N ARG A 196 -11.05 -15.73 -0.57
CA ARG A 196 -10.62 -14.73 0.45
C ARG A 196 -9.27 -15.06 1.06
N ALA A 197 -8.87 -16.32 1.07
CA ALA A 197 -7.55 -16.73 1.54
C ALA A 197 -6.43 -16.07 0.73
N LEU A 198 -6.65 -15.74 -0.54
CA LEU A 198 -5.68 -15.02 -1.37
C LEU A 198 -5.41 -13.62 -0.82
N SER A 199 -6.46 -12.86 -0.53
CA SER A 199 -6.34 -11.54 0.11
C SER A 199 -5.71 -11.66 1.51
N ARG A 200 -6.01 -12.72 2.26
CA ARG A 200 -5.40 -12.99 3.56
C ARG A 200 -3.88 -13.23 3.45
N VAL A 201 -3.46 -14.10 2.53
CA VAL A 201 -2.03 -14.37 2.26
C VAL A 201 -1.32 -13.07 1.88
N ASN A 202 -1.86 -12.33 0.91
CA ASN A 202 -1.28 -11.08 0.46
C ASN A 202 -1.12 -10.05 1.60
N ARG A 203 -2.17 -9.87 2.42
CA ARG A 203 -2.15 -8.97 3.59
C ARG A 203 -1.07 -9.39 4.58
N ILE A 204 -1.02 -10.67 4.96
CA ILE A 204 -0.02 -11.18 5.91
C ILE A 204 1.39 -11.00 5.35
N GLU A 205 1.64 -11.33 4.09
CA GLU A 205 2.96 -11.21 3.47
C GLU A 205 3.49 -9.78 3.48
N TRP A 206 2.67 -8.81 3.09
CA TRP A 206 3.07 -7.41 3.13
C TRP A 206 3.31 -6.93 4.56
N LEU A 207 2.40 -7.24 5.49
CA LEU A 207 2.53 -6.81 6.88
C LEU A 207 3.79 -7.41 7.53
N MET A 208 4.11 -8.68 7.25
CA MET A 208 5.33 -9.33 7.76
C MET A 208 6.62 -8.75 7.16
N LYS A 209 6.55 -8.14 5.98
CA LYS A 209 7.69 -7.48 5.32
C LYS A 209 7.92 -6.03 5.76
N ALA A 210 7.02 -5.45 6.56
CA ALA A 210 7.17 -4.09 7.03
C ALA A 210 8.46 -3.93 7.88
N PRO A 211 9.38 -3.02 7.52
CA PRO A 211 10.62 -2.80 8.27
C PRO A 211 10.38 -2.33 9.70
N GLU A 212 11.17 -2.81 10.64
CA GLU A 212 11.06 -2.41 12.06
C GLU A 212 11.37 -0.92 12.26
N GLU A 213 12.27 -0.37 11.45
CA GLU A 213 12.65 1.04 11.42
C GLU A 213 11.44 1.91 11.10
N ASN A 214 10.67 1.54 10.06
CA ASN A 214 9.47 2.26 9.67
C ASN A 214 8.38 2.16 10.74
N ILE A 215 8.26 1.01 11.42
CA ILE A 215 7.31 0.84 12.52
C ILE A 215 7.66 1.78 13.67
N LYS A 216 8.93 1.86 14.06
CA LYS A 216 9.41 2.80 15.11
C LYS A 216 9.19 4.25 14.71
N LEU A 217 9.49 4.60 13.46
CA LEU A 217 9.27 5.95 12.91
C LEU A 217 7.79 6.34 12.99
N VAL A 218 6.88 5.45 12.58
CA VAL A 218 5.44 5.69 12.67
C VAL A 218 4.97 5.85 14.11
N GLN A 219 5.48 5.03 15.04
CA GLN A 219 5.15 5.15 16.47
C GLN A 219 5.60 6.49 17.06
N GLN A 220 6.82 6.93 16.71
CA GLN A 220 7.35 8.23 17.18
C GLN A 220 6.52 9.41 16.69
N HIS A 221 5.96 9.32 15.47
CA HIS A 221 5.21 10.40 14.83
C HIS A 221 3.70 10.12 14.70
N GLU A 222 3.16 9.18 15.48
CA GLU A 222 1.80 8.64 15.31
C GLU A 222 0.73 9.73 15.35
N ALA A 223 0.81 10.64 16.32
CA ALA A 223 -0.17 11.71 16.51
C ALA A 223 -0.24 12.68 15.33
N TRP A 224 0.89 12.92 14.65
CA TRP A 224 0.93 13.74 13.45
C TRP A 224 0.46 12.95 12.22
N LEU A 225 0.97 11.73 12.05
CA LEU A 225 0.59 10.85 10.94
C LEU A 225 -0.92 10.53 10.92
N LYS A 226 -1.57 10.40 12.08
CA LYS A 226 -3.04 10.22 12.18
C LYS A 226 -3.85 11.38 11.60
N LYS A 227 -3.29 12.59 11.57
CA LYS A 227 -3.94 13.78 10.98
C LYS A 227 -3.74 13.83 9.46
N VAL A 228 -2.56 13.39 9.02
CA VAL A 228 -2.09 13.47 7.63
C VAL A 228 -2.62 12.32 6.77
N LEU A 229 -2.51 11.09 7.27
CA LEU A 229 -2.88 9.88 6.54
C LEU A 229 -4.40 9.61 6.60
N PRO A 230 -4.96 8.92 5.60
CA PRO A 230 -6.35 8.48 5.63
C PRO A 230 -6.67 7.57 6.83
N ALA A 231 -7.91 7.62 7.32
CA ALA A 231 -8.33 6.84 8.48
C ALA A 231 -8.20 5.32 8.30
N HIS A 232 -8.38 4.81 7.07
CA HIS A 232 -8.30 3.37 6.78
C HIS A 232 -6.90 2.77 6.99
N VAL A 233 -5.85 3.60 7.06
CA VAL A 233 -4.48 3.14 7.37
C VAL A 233 -4.36 2.69 8.82
N TRP A 234 -5.27 3.14 9.70
CA TRP A 234 -5.21 2.87 11.13
C TRP A 234 -6.19 1.78 11.59
N SER A 235 -7.01 1.23 10.69
CA SER A 235 -7.84 0.05 10.97
C SER A 235 -7.03 -1.24 10.89
N ASP A 236 -7.48 -2.30 11.54
CA ASP A 236 -6.87 -3.64 11.41
C ASP A 236 -7.09 -4.16 9.98
N PRO A 237 -6.04 -4.28 9.16
CA PRO A 237 -6.17 -4.76 7.78
C PRO A 237 -6.59 -6.23 7.71
N LEU A 238 -6.47 -7.03 8.78
CA LEU A 238 -6.83 -8.45 8.74
C LEU A 238 -8.32 -8.69 9.03
N GLN A 239 -9.04 -7.70 9.59
CA GLN A 239 -10.40 -7.88 10.08
C GLN A 239 -11.40 -8.37 9.01
N GLU A 240 -11.25 -7.95 7.75
CA GLU A 240 -12.16 -8.32 6.67
C GLU A 240 -11.88 -9.70 6.06
N VAL A 241 -10.65 -10.23 6.27
CA VAL A 241 -10.19 -11.47 5.66
C VAL A 241 -10.12 -12.63 6.64
N VAL A 242 -10.24 -12.38 7.94
CA VAL A 242 -10.37 -13.43 8.95
C VAL A 242 -11.80 -13.97 8.94
N ASP A 243 -11.94 -15.29 8.93
CA ASP A 243 -13.24 -15.93 9.04
C ASP A 243 -13.89 -15.58 10.38
N ARG A 244 -15.09 -14.99 10.33
CA ARG A 244 -15.81 -14.56 11.53
C ARG A 244 -16.05 -15.71 12.50
N GLU A 245 -16.23 -16.92 11.98
CA GLU A 245 -16.38 -18.15 12.77
C GLU A 245 -15.13 -18.45 13.60
N THR A 246 -13.94 -18.27 13.01
CA THR A 246 -12.66 -18.42 13.70
C THR A 246 -12.36 -17.23 14.63
N ALA A 247 -12.85 -16.03 14.28
CA ALA A 247 -12.67 -14.81 15.09
C ALA A 247 -13.52 -14.79 16.36
N LEU A 248 -14.74 -15.30 16.30
CA LEU A 248 -15.69 -15.35 17.43
C LEU A 248 -15.49 -16.60 18.31
N GLY A 249 -14.64 -17.54 17.87
CA GLY A 249 -14.54 -18.87 18.45
C GLY A 249 -15.75 -19.72 18.05
N ILE A 250 -15.54 -21.02 17.89
CA ILE A 250 -16.66 -21.96 17.80
C ILE A 250 -17.31 -21.92 19.19
N PRO A 251 -18.57 -21.51 19.36
CA PRO A 251 -19.22 -21.41 20.67
C PRO A 251 -19.35 -22.75 21.41
N PHE A 252 -18.87 -23.85 20.80
CA PHE A 252 -18.95 -25.23 21.28
C PHE A 252 -17.59 -25.93 21.35
N SER A 253 -16.45 -25.22 21.29
CA SER A 253 -15.20 -25.85 21.74
C SER A 253 -15.25 -25.99 23.25
N GLU A 254 -15.87 -27.07 23.74
CA GLU A 254 -15.77 -27.49 25.13
C GLU A 254 -14.27 -27.62 25.44
N LEU A 255 -13.75 -26.69 26.25
CA LEU A 255 -12.47 -26.90 26.91
C LEU A 255 -12.67 -28.16 27.75
N ARG A 256 -12.18 -29.31 27.24
CA ARG A 256 -12.12 -30.56 27.99
C ARG A 256 -11.44 -30.25 29.31
N THR A 257 -12.25 -30.07 30.35
CA THR A 257 -11.74 -29.77 31.68
C THR A 257 -11.39 -31.12 32.31
N GLU A 258 -10.50 -31.18 33.31
CA GLU A 258 -10.24 -32.45 34.01
C GLU A 258 -11.52 -33.08 34.59
N ALA A 259 -12.56 -32.26 34.83
CA ALA A 259 -13.91 -32.69 35.18
C ALA A 259 -14.55 -33.59 34.11
N ASP A 260 -14.31 -33.33 32.82
CA ASP A 260 -14.89 -34.11 31.71
C ASP A 260 -14.25 -35.49 31.58
N ALA A 261 -13.02 -35.67 32.06
CA ALA A 261 -12.36 -36.98 32.10
C ALA A 261 -13.01 -37.95 33.11
N THR A 262 -13.81 -37.43 34.05
CA THR A 262 -14.51 -38.23 35.07
C THR A 262 -15.95 -38.58 34.70
N LEU A 263 -16.49 -37.98 33.62
CA LEU A 263 -17.83 -38.27 33.15
C LEU A 263 -17.83 -39.58 32.37
N ARG A 264 -18.55 -40.59 32.89
CA ARG A 264 -18.80 -41.84 32.19
C ARG A 264 -20.28 -41.98 31.87
N PHE A 265 -20.55 -42.44 30.65
CA PHE A 265 -21.90 -42.73 30.19
C PHE A 265 -22.29 -44.15 30.60
N ASN A 266 -23.42 -44.30 31.31
CA ASN A 266 -24.00 -45.61 31.58
C ASN A 266 -25.02 -45.96 30.48
N PRO A 267 -24.70 -46.89 29.55
CA PRO A 267 -25.62 -47.24 28.46
C PRO A 267 -26.89 -47.96 28.94
N HIS A 268 -26.91 -48.51 30.16
CA HIS A 268 -28.07 -49.21 30.69
C HIS A 268 -29.10 -48.29 31.35
N GLU A 269 -28.64 -47.16 31.90
CA GLU A 269 -29.50 -46.20 32.59
C GLU A 269 -29.73 -44.93 31.77
N GLY A 270 -28.98 -44.73 30.68
CA GLY A 270 -29.09 -43.54 29.83
C GLY A 270 -28.62 -42.26 30.51
N THR A 271 -27.85 -42.37 31.59
CA THR A 271 -27.42 -41.25 32.43
C THR A 271 -25.90 -41.08 32.41
N LEU A 272 -25.46 -39.82 32.59
CA LEU A 272 -24.06 -39.46 32.80
C LEU A 272 -23.80 -39.40 34.31
N PHE A 273 -22.69 -39.99 34.77
CA PHE A 273 -22.28 -39.91 36.16
C PHE A 273 -20.79 -39.57 36.28
N GLN A 274 -20.43 -38.84 37.33
CA GLN A 274 -19.03 -38.52 37.66
C GLN A 274 -18.44 -39.64 38.51
N SER A 275 -17.40 -40.30 38.00
CA SER A 275 -16.60 -41.19 38.84
C SER A 275 -15.76 -40.35 39.81
N ARG A 276 -15.95 -40.54 41.13
CA ARG A 276 -15.05 -39.94 42.13
C ARG A 276 -13.59 -40.28 41.76
N PRO A 277 -12.67 -39.31 41.76
CA PRO A 277 -11.25 -39.65 41.64
C PRO A 277 -10.87 -40.58 42.80
N PRO A 278 -9.96 -41.55 42.58
CA PRO A 278 -9.50 -42.41 43.64
C PRO A 278 -8.94 -41.53 44.75
N GLU A 279 -9.45 -41.67 45.97
CA GLU A 279 -8.86 -41.03 47.15
C GLU A 279 -7.40 -41.45 47.17
N SER A 280 -6.49 -40.49 46.96
CA SER A 280 -5.06 -40.70 47.14
C SER A 280 -4.87 -41.12 48.58
N GLY A 281 -4.69 -42.43 48.80
CA GLY A 281 -4.45 -43.00 50.10
C GLY A 281 -3.25 -42.30 50.72
N ILE A 282 -3.50 -41.56 51.80
CA ILE A 282 -2.45 -41.16 52.73
C ILE A 282 -2.01 -42.44 53.45
N ARG A 283 -0.91 -43.04 52.98
CA ARG A 283 0.05 -43.80 53.78
C ARG A 283 1.44 -43.66 53.18
#